data_AF-A0A960T6N8-F1
#
_entry.id   AF-A0A960T6N8-F1
#
_cell.length_a   1.000
_cell.length_b   1.000
_cell.length_c   1.000
_cell.angle_alpha   90.00
_cell.angle_beta   90.00
_cell.angle_gamma   90.00
#
_symmetry.space_group_name_H-M   'P 1'
#
loop_
_entity.id
_entity.type
_entity.pdbx_description
1 polymer ?
#
loop_
_entity_poly.entity_id
_entity_poly.type
_entity_poly.pdbx_seq_one_letter_code
_entity_poly.pdbx_strand_id
1 'polypeptide(L)'
;SLYLLLVVLDHSRAGTWVNLGIAEHLGGKLNRALNAFALATWEAPEDPVPSLHLADCYIECDRIDDAVRALSMAAESVGEDPNHKRLREQAEQLRKALVTKHAGKVKRGGNG
;
A
#
# COMPACT_ATOMS: atom_id res chain seq x y z
N SER A 1 -4.35 -10.61 -2.50
CA SER A 1 -3.46 -10.10 -3.56
C SER A 1 -4.08 -10.11 -4.96
N LEU A 2 -5.34 -9.67 -5.13
CA LEU A 2 -5.96 -9.43 -6.46
C LEU A 2 -5.99 -7.92 -6.81
N TYR A 3 -5.91 -7.05 -5.80
CA TYR A 3 -6.13 -5.60 -5.93
C TYR A 3 -4.96 -4.87 -6.59
N LEU A 4 -3.72 -5.11 -6.16
CA LEU A 4 -2.54 -4.53 -6.80
C LEU A 4 -2.31 -5.02 -8.22
N LEU A 5 -2.79 -6.21 -8.57
CA LEU A 5 -2.70 -6.72 -9.95
C LEU A 5 -3.42 -5.79 -10.94
N LEU A 6 -4.48 -5.10 -10.49
CA LEU A 6 -5.21 -4.13 -11.31
C LEU A 6 -4.43 -2.82 -11.46
N VAL A 7 -3.68 -2.41 -10.44
CA VAL A 7 -2.84 -1.20 -10.46
C VAL A 7 -1.60 -1.38 -11.33
N VAL A 8 -1.06 -2.60 -11.42
CA VAL A 8 0.10 -2.98 -12.23
C VAL A 8 -0.12 -2.80 -13.75
N LEU A 9 -1.37 -2.83 -14.22
CA LEU A 9 -1.68 -2.81 -15.66
C LEU A 9 -1.78 -1.41 -16.27
N ASP A 10 -1.75 -0.34 -15.47
CA ASP A 10 -1.75 1.03 -15.98
C ASP A 10 -0.32 1.44 -16.40
N HIS A 11 0.09 0.95 -17.57
CA HIS A 11 1.46 1.03 -18.11
C HIS A 11 1.87 2.44 -18.58
N SER A 12 1.07 3.48 -18.33
CA SER A 12 1.36 4.83 -18.75
C SER A 12 1.94 5.67 -17.61
N ARG A 13 3.28 5.64 -17.50
CA ARG A 13 4.16 6.54 -16.72
C ARG A 13 4.37 6.25 -15.21
N ALA A 14 4.45 4.98 -14.79
CA ALA A 14 4.92 4.63 -13.44
C ALA A 14 6.47 4.52 -13.40
N GLY A 15 7.10 5.28 -12.49
CA GLY A 15 8.55 5.41 -12.33
C GLY A 15 9.29 4.08 -12.11
N THR A 16 10.54 4.03 -12.52
CA THR A 16 11.44 2.86 -12.45
C THR A 16 11.43 2.14 -11.09
N TRP A 17 11.21 2.88 -10.01
CA TRP A 17 11.13 2.34 -8.64
C TRP A 17 9.86 1.52 -8.36
N VAL A 18 8.70 1.87 -8.90
CA VAL A 18 7.46 1.09 -8.73
C VAL A 18 7.60 -0.28 -9.41
N ASN A 19 8.08 -0.27 -10.66
CA ASN A 19 8.31 -1.51 -11.42
C ASN A 19 9.36 -2.41 -10.76
N LEU A 20 10.44 -1.82 -10.23
CA LEU A 20 11.42 -2.56 -9.43
C LEU A 20 10.77 -3.15 -8.17
N GLY A 21 9.96 -2.37 -7.46
CA GLY A 21 9.25 -2.84 -6.27
C GLY A 21 8.34 -4.02 -6.55
N ILE A 22 7.57 -3.96 -7.65
CA ILE A 22 6.71 -5.06 -8.11
C ILE A 22 7.55 -6.30 -8.42
N ALA A 23 8.66 -6.15 -9.16
CA ALA A 23 9.52 -7.27 -9.50
C ALA A 23 10.15 -7.93 -8.26
N GLU A 24 10.62 -7.13 -7.31
CA GLU A 24 11.17 -7.61 -6.04
C GLU A 24 10.08 -8.26 -5.17
N HIS A 25 8.85 -7.72 -5.17
CA HIS A 25 7.69 -8.26 -4.45
C HIS A 25 7.28 -9.63 -5.01
N LEU A 26 7.10 -9.73 -6.33
CA LEU A 26 6.81 -10.99 -7.02
C LEU A 26 7.93 -12.02 -6.84
N GLY A 27 9.17 -11.57 -6.71
CA GLY A 27 10.33 -12.39 -6.38
C GLY A 27 10.42 -12.79 -4.90
N GLY A 28 9.45 -12.44 -4.06
CA GLY A 28 9.41 -12.74 -2.62
C GLY A 28 10.39 -11.93 -1.76
N LYS A 29 11.07 -10.94 -2.33
CA LYS A 29 12.09 -10.13 -1.65
C LYS A 29 11.44 -8.89 -1.03
N LEU A 30 10.56 -9.12 -0.06
CA LEU A 30 9.71 -8.10 0.56
C LEU A 30 10.47 -6.86 1.06
N ASN A 31 11.65 -7.02 1.67
CA ASN A 31 12.46 -5.89 2.13
C ASN A 31 12.95 -5.00 0.97
N ARG A 32 13.28 -5.59 -0.18
CA ARG A 32 13.70 -4.82 -1.36
C ARG A 32 12.51 -4.13 -2.01
N ALA A 33 11.35 -4.81 -2.04
CA ALA A 33 10.11 -4.22 -2.50
C ALA A 33 9.73 -3.00 -1.65
N LEU A 34 9.77 -3.11 -0.33
CA LEU A 34 9.52 -2.00 0.60
C LEU A 34 10.44 -0.80 0.32
N ASN A 35 11.74 -1.02 0.11
CA ASN A 35 12.68 0.06 -0.21
C ASN A 35 12.34 0.73 -1.54
N ALA A 36 12.05 -0.05 -2.58
CA ALA A 36 11.73 0.48 -3.90
C ALA A 36 10.42 1.27 -3.89
N PHE A 37 9.38 0.78 -3.21
CA PHE A 37 8.13 1.53 -3.08
C PHE A 37 8.29 2.77 -2.20
N ALA A 38 9.10 2.74 -1.15
CA ALA A 38 9.40 3.93 -0.34
C ALA A 38 10.09 5.03 -1.16
N LEU A 39 11.04 4.65 -2.03
CA LEU A 39 11.66 5.59 -2.97
C LEU A 39 10.64 6.13 -3.98
N ALA A 40 9.74 5.28 -4.50
CA ALA A 40 8.70 5.74 -5.40
C ALA A 40 7.73 6.74 -4.72
N THR A 41 7.35 6.51 -3.46
CA THR A 41 6.54 7.46 -2.67
C THR A 41 7.28 8.79 -2.45
N TRP A 42 8.61 8.77 -2.33
CA TRP A 42 9.41 9.99 -2.20
C TRP A 42 9.46 10.79 -3.51
N GLU A 43 9.59 10.12 -4.64
CA GLU A 43 9.65 10.75 -5.97
C GLU A 43 8.29 11.29 -6.43
N ALA A 44 7.18 10.62 -6.08
CA ALA A 44 5.83 11.00 -6.47
C ALA A 44 4.87 10.94 -5.25
N PRO A 45 4.97 11.87 -4.29
CA PRO A 45 4.14 11.87 -3.09
C PRO A 45 2.63 12.08 -3.38
N GLU A 46 2.29 12.64 -4.53
CA GLU A 46 0.92 12.83 -4.99
C GLU A 46 0.26 11.56 -5.58
N ASP A 47 1.08 10.57 -5.94
CA ASP A 47 0.64 9.29 -6.48
C ASP A 47 0.29 8.32 -5.34
N PRO A 48 -0.97 7.84 -5.24
CA PRO A 48 -1.34 6.88 -4.22
C PRO A 48 -0.76 5.47 -4.46
N VAL A 49 -0.32 5.14 -5.68
CA VAL A 49 0.06 3.78 -6.09
C VAL A 49 1.24 3.22 -5.28
N PRO A 50 2.39 3.92 -5.13
CA PRO A 50 3.50 3.40 -4.32
C PRO A 50 3.12 3.12 -2.86
N SER A 51 2.30 4.00 -2.28
CA SER A 51 1.83 3.87 -0.90
C SER A 51 0.88 2.67 -0.71
N LEU A 52 0.06 2.36 -1.72
CA LEU A 52 -0.75 1.13 -1.73
C LEU A 52 0.12 -0.13 -1.78
N HIS A 53 1.17 -0.12 -2.59
CA HIS A 53 2.12 -1.24 -2.65
C HIS A 53 2.89 -1.44 -1.33
N LEU A 54 3.28 -0.34 -0.65
CA LEU A 54 3.84 -0.40 0.70
C LEU A 54 2.88 -1.05 1.68
N ALA A 55 1.60 -0.65 1.67
CA ALA A 55 0.60 -1.20 2.57
C ALA A 55 0.45 -2.71 2.43
N ASP A 56 0.39 -3.22 1.21
CA ASP A 56 0.29 -4.66 0.95
C ASP A 56 1.55 -5.40 1.41
N CYS A 57 2.74 -4.87 1.13
CA CYS A 57 3.99 -5.46 1.63
C CYS A 57 4.02 -5.50 3.17
N TYR A 58 3.55 -4.44 3.84
CA TYR A 58 3.45 -4.41 5.29
C TYR A 58 2.42 -5.41 5.85
N ILE A 59 1.28 -5.59 5.18
CA ILE A 59 0.29 -6.62 5.54
C ILE A 59 0.91 -8.03 5.43
N GLU A 60 1.64 -8.30 4.34
CA GLU A 60 2.34 -9.57 4.14
C GLU A 60 3.45 -9.81 5.18
N CYS A 61 4.06 -8.73 5.69
CA CYS A 61 5.03 -8.79 6.79
C CYS A 61 4.39 -8.80 8.19
N ASP A 62 3.06 -8.87 8.32
CA ASP A 62 2.28 -8.72 9.57
C ASP A 62 2.56 -7.41 10.34
N ARG A 63 3.07 -6.39 9.64
CA ARG A 63 3.36 -5.04 10.16
C ARG A 63 2.14 -4.15 9.99
N ILE A 64 1.08 -4.47 10.75
CA ILE A 64 -0.24 -3.86 10.54
C ILE A 64 -0.26 -2.35 10.77
N ASP A 65 0.46 -1.84 11.76
CA ASP A 65 0.52 -0.39 12.02
C ASP A 65 1.19 0.39 10.87
N ASP A 66 2.21 -0.20 10.25
CA ASP A 66 2.86 0.36 9.07
C ASP A 66 1.94 0.36 7.87
N ALA A 67 1.17 -0.73 7.69
CA ALA A 67 0.18 -0.83 6.63
C ALA A 67 -0.92 0.25 6.78
N VAL A 68 -1.41 0.48 8.00
CA VAL A 68 -2.39 1.54 8.28
C VAL A 68 -1.84 2.92 7.92
N ARG A 69 -0.57 3.20 8.26
CA ARG A 69 0.08 4.47 7.89
C ARG A 69 0.22 4.63 6.38
N ALA A 70 0.66 3.59 5.69
CA ALA A 70 0.79 3.61 4.23
C ALA A 70 -0.58 3.82 3.53
N LEU A 71 -1.66 3.21 4.05
CA LEU A 71 -3.02 3.45 3.54
C LEU A 71 -3.52 4.87 3.80
N SER A 72 -3.14 5.50 4.92
CA SER A 72 -3.43 6.93 5.15
C SER A 72 -2.73 7.81 4.13
N MET A 73 -1.44 7.56 3.86
CA MET A 73 -0.70 8.31 2.84
C MET A 73 -1.35 8.16 1.46
N ALA A 74 -1.75 6.94 1.09
CA ALA A 74 -2.47 6.71 -0.15
C ALA A 74 -3.79 7.48 -0.19
N ALA A 75 -4.58 7.49 0.89
CA ALA A 75 -5.87 8.18 0.96
C ALA A 75 -5.75 9.71 0.92
N GLU A 76 -4.65 10.26 1.45
CA GLU A 76 -4.36 11.69 1.54
C GLU A 76 -3.63 12.25 0.32
N SER A 77 -3.28 11.41 -0.66
CA SER A 77 -2.58 11.86 -1.85
C SER A 77 -3.42 12.87 -2.66
N VAL A 78 -2.74 13.82 -3.31
CA VAL A 78 -3.37 14.99 -3.95
C VAL A 78 -3.48 14.91 -5.47
N GLY A 79 -3.06 13.80 -6.08
CA GLY A 79 -3.08 13.65 -7.54
C GLY A 79 -4.48 13.84 -8.15
N GLU A 80 -4.52 14.54 -9.30
CA GLU A 80 -5.75 14.91 -10.02
C GLU A 80 -6.28 13.82 -10.96
N ASP A 81 -5.55 12.70 -11.11
CA ASP A 81 -5.99 11.60 -11.94
C ASP A 81 -7.33 11.04 -11.42
N PRO A 82 -8.38 10.95 -12.25
CA PRO A 82 -9.66 10.34 -11.86
C PRO A 82 -9.51 8.93 -11.27
N ASN A 83 -8.52 8.16 -11.72
CA ASN A 83 -8.19 6.84 -11.17
C ASN A 83 -7.68 6.94 -9.74
N HIS A 84 -6.94 8.00 -9.38
CA HIS A 84 -6.45 8.23 -8.02
C HIS A 84 -7.59 8.48 -7.04
N LYS A 85 -8.67 9.16 -7.45
CA LYS A 85 -9.82 9.37 -6.56
C LYS A 85 -10.40 8.05 -6.06
N ARG A 86 -10.59 7.09 -6.96
CA ARG A 86 -11.09 5.76 -6.59
C ARG A 86 -10.11 5.02 -5.69
N LEU A 87 -8.82 5.08 -6.00
CA LEU A 87 -7.77 4.45 -5.19
C LEU A 87 -7.72 5.01 -3.77
N ARG A 88 -7.91 6.33 -3.59
CA ARG A 88 -7.98 7.01 -2.29
C ARG A 88 -9.16 6.54 -1.45
N GLU A 89 -10.34 6.51 -2.05
CA GLU A 89 -11.55 6.01 -1.38
C GLU A 89 -11.39 4.55 -0.95
N GLN A 90 -10.77 3.72 -1.80
CA GLN A 90 -10.50 2.31 -1.48
C GLN A 90 -9.45 2.16 -0.38
N ALA A 91 -8.38 2.96 -0.41
CA ALA A 91 -7.36 3.01 0.64
C ALA A 91 -7.99 3.31 2.01
N GLU A 92 -8.88 4.30 2.05
CA GLU A 92 -9.61 4.69 3.27
C GLU A 92 -10.48 3.55 3.82
N GLN A 93 -11.22 2.86 2.96
CA GLN A 93 -12.05 1.73 3.37
C GLN A 93 -11.21 0.57 3.89
N LEU A 94 -10.12 0.24 3.20
CA LEU A 94 -9.21 -0.81 3.62
C LEU A 94 -8.56 -0.48 4.96
N ARG A 95 -8.17 0.78 5.16
CA ARG A 95 -7.62 1.27 6.43
C ARG A 95 -8.59 1.04 7.58
N LYS A 96 -9.86 1.45 7.44
CA LYS A 96 -10.90 1.26 8.46
C LYS A 96 -11.13 -0.22 8.79
N ALA A 97 -11.19 -1.06 7.76
CA ALA A 97 -11.35 -2.50 7.92
C ALA A 97 -10.16 -3.11 8.69
N LEU A 98 -8.93 -2.70 8.34
CA LEU A 98 -7.71 -3.18 8.95
C LEU A 98 -7.61 -2.79 10.43
N VAL A 99 -7.88 -1.53 10.76
CA VAL A 99 -7.90 -1.01 12.15
C VAL A 99 -8.94 -1.76 12.99
N THR A 100 -10.15 -1.95 12.47
CA THR A 100 -11.23 -2.63 13.20
C THR A 100 -10.88 -4.10 13.47
N LYS A 101 -10.35 -4.80 12.46
CA LYS A 101 -9.92 -6.20 12.60
C LYS A 101 -8.75 -6.34 13.57
N HIS A 102 -7.78 -5.44 13.50
CA HIS A 102 -6.61 -5.46 14.37
C HIS A 102 -6.97 -5.18 15.83
N ALA A 103 -7.76 -4.14 16.10
CA ALA A 103 -8.26 -3.83 17.44
C ALA A 103 -9.09 -4.98 18.04
N GLY A 104 -9.87 -5.68 17.22
CA GLY A 104 -10.61 -6.88 17.64
C GLY A 104 -9.72 -8.08 17.98
N LYS A 105 -8.58 -8.26 17.29
CA LYS A 105 -7.59 -9.30 17.62
C LYS A 105 -6.86 -9.01 18.92
N VAL A 106 -6.41 -7.76 19.13
CA VAL A 106 -5.72 -7.35 20.36
C VAL A 106 -6.60 -7.58 21.59
N LYS A 107 -7.88 -7.23 21.53
CA LYS A 107 -8.84 -7.47 22.63
C LYS A 107 -9.10 -8.95 22.92
N ARG A 108 -8.94 -9.84 21.95
CA ARG A 108 -9.17 -11.29 22.11
C ARG A 108 -7.92 -12.05 22.57
N GLY A 109 -6.72 -11.54 22.29
CA GLY A 109 -5.45 -12.15 22.70
C GLY A 109 -5.00 -11.79 24.12
N GLY A 110 -5.60 -10.77 24.75
CA GLY A 110 -5.24 -10.28 26.09
C GLY A 110 -6.00 -10.91 27.26
N ASN A 111 -6.75 -12.00 27.04
CA ASN A 111 -7.47 -12.72 28.10
C ASN A 111 -7.00 -14.18 28.13
N GLY A 112 -5.80 -14.40 28.68
CA GLY A 112 -5.17 -15.69 28.90
C GLY A 112 -4.20 -15.62 30.06
#